data_AF-A0ABD0RF73-F1
#
_entry.id   AF-A0ABD0RF73-F1
#
_cell.length_a   1.000
_cell.length_b   1.000
_cell.length_c   1.000
_cell.angle_alpha   90.00
_cell.angle_beta   90.00
_cell.angle_gamma   90.00
#
_symmetry.space_group_name_H-M   'P 1'
#
loop_
_entity.id
_entity.type
_entity.pdbx_description
1 polymer ?
#
loop_
_entity_poly.entity_id
_entity_poly.type
_entity_poly.pdbx_seq_one_letter_code
_entity_poly.pdbx_strand_id
1 'polypeptide(L)' 'WYIREGWLKTVPPKGTEAKPKMFYLFSDILLQAKQCSPIHPTNGNKFACQQIYPLKECTVDKVFGHTKSQGGLIS' A
#
# COMPACT_ATOMS: atom_id res chain seq x y z
N TRP A 1 -13.67 8.76 -8.62
CA TRP A 1 -13.59 9.73 -7.50
C TRP A 1 -12.53 9.32 -6.51
N TYR A 2 -11.82 10.27 -5.91
CA TYR A 2 -10.88 10.02 -4.82
C TYR A 2 -11.62 9.66 -3.52
N ILE A 3 -11.09 8.73 -2.72
CA ILE A 3 -11.70 8.29 -1.46
C ILE A 3 -10.76 8.52 -0.28
N ARG A 4 -9.54 7.97 -0.33
CA ARG A 4 -8.59 8.00 0.81
C ARG A 4 -7.17 7.65 0.36
N GLU A 5 -6.17 8.13 1.09
CA GLU A 5 -4.78 7.73 1.00
C GLU A 5 -4.26 7.14 2.32
N GLY A 6 -3.17 6.39 2.27
CA GLY A 6 -2.51 5.93 3.49
C GLY A 6 -1.32 5.02 3.27
N TRP A 7 -0.50 4.90 4.31
CA TRP A 7 0.63 3.99 4.34
C TRP A 7 0.19 2.58 4.72
N LEU A 8 0.48 1.60 3.87
CA LEU A 8 0.18 0.19 4.11
C LEU A 8 1.47 -0.65 4.00
N LYS A 9 1.60 -1.67 4.85
CA LYS A 9 2.66 -2.67 4.72
C LYS A 9 2.24 -3.70 3.67
N THR A 10 3.07 -3.90 2.65
CA THR A 10 2.86 -4.97 1.67
C THR A 10 3.58 -6.23 2.11
N VAL A 11 2.93 -7.39 2.00
CA VAL A 11 3.59 -8.68 2.24
C VAL A 11 4.64 -8.90 1.14
N PRO A 12 5.92 -9.06 1.49
CA PRO A 12 6.95 -9.29 0.49
C PRO A 12 6.91 -10.74 -0.02
N PRO A 13 7.21 -10.99 -1.31
CA PRO A 13 7.16 -12.34 -1.89
C PRO A 13 8.16 -13.35 -1.30
N LYS A 14 9.29 -12.84 -0.79
CA LYS A 14 10.32 -13.61 -0.08
C LYS A 14 10.44 -12.95 1.28
N GLY A 15 10.42 -13.72 2.38
CA GLY A 15 10.28 -13.33 3.80
C GLY A 15 11.25 -12.27 4.35
N THR A 16 11.40 -11.19 3.60
CA THR A 16 12.12 -9.98 3.88
C THR A 16 11.21 -9.06 4.67
N GLU A 17 11.76 -7.96 5.18
CA GLU A 17 10.98 -7.01 5.95
C GLU A 17 9.90 -6.33 5.10
N ALA A 18 8.67 -6.28 5.63
CA ALA A 18 7.56 -5.60 5.00
C ALA A 18 7.74 -4.07 5.07
N LYS A 19 8.18 -3.47 3.97
CA LYS A 19 8.32 -2.01 3.87
C LYS A 19 6.96 -1.34 3.67
N PRO A 20 6.66 -0.23 4.37
CA PRO A 20 5.45 0.55 4.12
C PRO A 20 5.54 1.20 2.73
N LYS A 21 4.41 1.23 2.04
CA LYS A 21 4.22 1.95 0.77
C LYS A 21 3.01 2.85 0.88
N MET A 22 3.02 3.95 0.13
CA MET A 22 1.89 4.87 0.08
C MET A 22 0.87 4.35 -0.93
N PHE A 23 -0.40 4.39 -0.57
CA PHE A 23 -1.51 3.99 -1.43
C PHE A 23 -2.54 5.11 -1.54
N TYR A 24 -3.20 5.19 -2.69
CA TYR A 24 -4.30 6.10 -2.98
C TYR A 24 -5.48 5.29 -3.52
N LEU A 25 -6.59 5.34 -2.81
CA LEU A 25 -7.83 4.66 -3.15
C LEU A 25 -8.76 5.63 -3.89
N PHE A 26 -9.13 5.21 -5.10
CA PHE A 26 -10.19 5.80 -5.89
C PHE A 26 -11.37 4.82 -5.96
N SER A 27 -12.50 5.28 -6.49
CA SER A 27 -13.73 4.47 -6.62
C SER A 27 -13.60 3.22 -7.49
N ASP A 28 -12.58 3.16 -8.35
CA ASP A 28 -12.39 2.14 -9.38
C ASP A 28 -10.99 1.51 -9.37
N ILE A 29 -10.01 2.18 -8.76
CA ILE A 29 -8.63 1.71 -8.66
C ILE A 29 -8.04 1.93 -7.27
N LEU A 30 -7.11 1.05 -6.88
CA LEU A 30 -6.15 1.31 -5.82
C LEU A 30 -4.77 1.53 -6.46
N LEU A 31 -4.12 2.65 -6.17
CA LEU A 31 -2.83 3.01 -6.71
C LEU A 31 -1.75 2.91 -5.64
N GLN A 32 -0.69 2.15 -5.91
CA GLN A 32 0.52 2.11 -5.10
C GLN A 32 1.52 3.13 -5.63
N ALA A 33 2.02 3.99 -4.76
CA ALA A 33 3.00 5.00 -5.10
C ALA A 33 4.28 4.85 -4.27
N LYS A 34 5.39 5.29 -4.85
CA LYS A 34 6.69 5.37 -4.18
C LYS A 34 7.08 6.84 -4.04
N GLN A 35 7.51 7.23 -2.85
CA GLN A 35 8.06 8.57 -2.63
C GLN A 35 9.32 8.74 -3.49
N CYS A 36 9.41 9.85 -4.20
CA CYS A 36 10.59 10.22 -4.96
C CYS A 36 11.77 10.46 -4.01
N SER A 37 12.99 10.21 -4.50
CA SER A 37 14.19 10.39 -3.68
C SER A 37 14.29 11.83 -3.15
N PRO A 38 14.55 12.03 -1.84
CA PRO A 38 14.71 13.35 -1.25
C PRO A 38 16.01 14.04 -1.69
N ILE A 39 16.90 13.34 -2.41
CA ILE A 39 18.18 13.87 -2.91
C ILE A 39 17.98 15.05 -3.87
N HIS A 40 16.79 15.20 -4.47
CA HIS A 40 16.47 16.36 -5.30
C HIS A 40 15.60 17.38 -4.53
N PRO A 41 16.03 18.65 -4.38
CA PRO A 41 15.38 19.67 -3.54
C PRO A 41 13.89 19.91 -3.84
N THR A 42 13.46 19.62 -5.07
CA THR A 42 12.09 19.87 -5.55
C THR A 42 11.18 18.64 -5.49
N ASN A 43 11.69 17.47 -5.08
CA ASN A 43 10.99 16.18 -5.21
C ASN A 43 10.67 15.50 -3.87
N GLY A 44 11.05 16.07 -2.73
CA GLY A 44 10.86 15.44 -1.41
C GLY A 44 9.42 15.03 -1.09
N ASN A 45 8.43 15.75 -1.62
CA ASN A 45 7.00 15.48 -1.41
C ASN A 45 6.30 14.86 -2.63
N LYS A 46 7.05 14.46 -3.66
CA LYS A 46 6.47 13.86 -4.87
C LYS A 46 6.38 12.36 -4.72
N PHE A 47 5.33 11.81 -5.30
CA PHE A 47 5.11 10.38 -5.41
C PHE A 47 5.07 9.99 -6.87
N ALA A 48 5.77 8.91 -7.22
CA ALA A 48 5.67 8.26 -8.51
C ALA A 48 4.71 7.08 -8.41
N CYS A 49 3.75 6.99 -9.33
CA CYS A 49 2.92 5.80 -9.47
C CYS A 49 3.81 4.59 -9.78
N GLN A 50 3.60 3.50 -9.06
CA GLN A 50 4.35 2.26 -9.26
C GLN A 50 3.45 1.13 -9.76
N GLN A 51 2.22 1.05 -9.27
CA GLN A 51 1.30 -0.04 -9.61
C GLN A 51 -0.16 0.40 -9.45
N ILE A 52 -1.03 -0.13 -10.29
CA ILE A 52 -2.48 0.10 -10.26
C ILE A 52 -3.16 -1.25 -10.08
N TYR A 53 -4.14 -1.31 -9.19
CA TYR A 53 -5.00 -2.47 -8.95
C TYR A 53 -6.44 -2.08 -9.33
N PRO A 54 -6.96 -2.55 -10.47
CA PRO A 54 -8.36 -2.33 -10.83
C PRO A 54 -9.28 -3.01 -9.82
N LEU A 55 -10.12 -2.25 -9.12
CA LEU A 55 -10.95 -2.79 -8.03
C LEU A 55 -11.97 -3.83 -8.52
N LYS A 56 -12.40 -3.73 -9.78
CA LYS A 56 -13.30 -4.70 -10.41
C LYS A 56 -12.69 -6.09 -10.56
N GLU A 57 -11.36 -6.19 -10.54
CA GLU A 57 -10.60 -7.44 -10.69
C GLU A 57 -10.00 -7.92 -9.36
N CYS A 58 -10.31 -7.23 -8.26
CA CYS A 58 -9.74 -7.50 -6.94
C CYS A 58 -10.83 -7.94 -5.95
N THR A 59 -10.48 -8.87 -5.06
CA THR A 59 -11.28 -9.19 -3.87
C THR A 59 -10.62 -8.64 -2.61
N VAL A 60 -11.41 -8.36 -1.58
CA VAL A 60 -10.91 -7.90 -0.28
C VAL A 60 -11.29 -8.92 0.78
N ASP A 61 -10.28 -9.65 1.25
CA ASP A 61 -10.45 -10.66 2.29
C ASP A 61 -9.88 -10.17 3.62
N LYS A 62 -10.69 -10.25 4.67
CA LYS A 62 -10.23 -9.97 6.03
C LYS A 62 -9.54 -11.22 6.58
N VAL A 63 -8.24 -11.29 6.38
CA VAL A 63 -7.41 -12.44 6.82
C VAL A 63 -6.89 -12.33 8.26
N PHE A 64 -6.98 -11.15 8.89
CA PHE A 64 -6.61 -10.95 10.30
C PHE A 64 -7.75 -10.27 11.06
N GLY A 65 -8.17 -10.89 12.15
CA GLY A 65 -9.28 -10.36 12.94
C GLY A 65 -9.44 -11.08 14.27
N HIS A 66 -8.43 -11.00 15.15
CA HIS A 66 -8.55 -10.99 16.61
C HIS A 66 -7.17 -10.85 17.27
N THR A 67 -6.34 -9.89 16.87
CA THR A 67 -5.11 -9.60 17.64
C THR A 67 -4.83 -8.10 17.64
N LYS A 68 -4.58 -7.56 18.82
CA LYS A 68 -4.03 -6.21 19.04
C LYS A 68 -2.56 -6.10 18.59
N SER A 69 -2.08 -6.99 17.72
CA SER A 69 -0.69 -7.04 17.28
C SER A 69 -0.60 -7.13 15.76
N GLN A 70 0.53 -6.64 15.23
CA GLN A 70 0.79 -6.60 13.80
C GLN A 70 0.94 -8.02 13.22
N GLY A 71 -0.14 -8.53 12.61
CA GLY A 71 -0.07 -9.59 11.60
C GLY A 71 0.51 -10.93 12.04
N GLY A 72 -0.04 -11.52 13.10
CA GLY A 72 0.22 -12.93 13.42
C GLY A 72 -0.69 -13.85 12.62
N LEU A 73 -0.12 -14.69 11.75
CA LEU A 73 -0.77 -15.91 11.26
C LEU A 73 -0.91 -16.84 12.46
N ILE A 74 -2.14 -17.09 12.90
CA ILE A 74 -2.44 -18.16 13.86
C ILE A 74 -3.07 -19.30 13.06
N SER A 75 -2.32 -20.42 13.02
CA SER A 75 -2.87 -21.75 12.79
C SER A 75 -3.43 -22.32 14.10
#